data_AF-A0A2V6L694-F1
#
_entry.id   AF-A0A2V6L694-F1
#
_cell.length_a   1.000
_cell.length_b   1.000
_cell.length_c   1.000
_cell.angle_alpha   90.00
_cell.angle_beta   90.00
_cell.angle_gamma   90.00
#
_symmetry.space_group_name_H-M   'P 1'
#
loop_
_entity.id
_entity.type
_entity.pdbx_description
1 polymer ?
#
loop_
_entity_poly.entity_id
_entity_poly.type
_entity_poly.pdbx_seq_one_letter_code
_entity_poly.pdbx_strand_id
1 'polypeptide(L)'
;MRDIKLSGREAAVVRAIGFAESMLGAEILDSTRMEPEDVGDTLNGLIAAGFVETIPYAEQVDLAEMPSTAFEVNPAYVHELRTAIARR
;
A
#
# COMPACT_ATOMS: atom_id res chain seq x y z
N MET A 1 -19.41 -0.59 10.28
CA MET A 1 -18.18 -0.44 9.46
C MET A 1 -17.01 -0.29 10.40
N ARG A 2 -15.93 -1.05 10.21
CA ARG A 2 -14.70 -0.88 11.03
C ARG A 2 -14.06 0.46 10.66
N ASP A 3 -13.68 1.23 11.66
CA ASP A 3 -12.97 2.50 11.45
C ASP A 3 -11.48 2.19 11.24
N ILE A 4 -11.02 2.18 9.99
CA ILE A 4 -9.60 1.97 9.67
C ILE A 4 -8.85 3.26 10.02
N LYS A 5 -7.79 3.13 10.83
CA LYS A 5 -6.88 4.23 11.15
C LYS A 5 -5.56 4.00 10.44
N LEU A 6 -5.24 4.91 9.53
CA LEU A 6 -3.96 4.93 8.82
C LEU A 6 -3.06 6.01 9.40
N SER A 7 -1.79 5.66 9.59
CA SER A 7 -0.70 6.62 9.76
C SER A 7 -0.54 7.49 8.51
N GLY A 8 0.30 8.53 8.60
CA GLY A 8 0.55 9.41 7.46
C GLY A 8 1.22 8.67 6.30
N ARG A 9 2.15 7.76 6.63
CA ARG A 9 2.89 6.94 5.66
C ARG A 9 1.99 5.91 5.00
N GLU A 10 1.19 5.16 5.76
CA GLU A 10 0.22 4.23 5.21
C GLU A 10 -0.80 4.93 4.29
N ALA A 11 -1.32 6.08 4.72
CA ALA A 11 -2.25 6.85 3.88
C ALA A 11 -1.58 7.41 2.62
N ALA A 12 -0.27 7.70 2.63
CA ALA A 12 0.47 8.10 1.45
C ALA A 12 0.63 6.93 0.47
N VAL A 13 1.03 5.75 0.96
CA VAL A 13 1.19 4.52 0.16
C VAL A 13 -0.14 4.07 -0.44
N VAL A 14 -1.22 3.98 0.35
CA VAL A 14 -2.55 3.59 -0.16
C VAL A 14 -3.07 4.59 -1.20
N ARG A 15 -2.79 5.90 -1.03
CA ARG A 15 -3.12 6.90 -2.05
C ARG A 15 -2.30 6.75 -3.33
N ALA A 16 -1.02 6.41 -3.21
CA ALA A 16 -0.14 6.18 -4.36
C ALA A 16 -0.65 5.01 -5.20
N ILE A 17 -0.87 3.85 -4.57
CA ILE A 17 -1.43 2.66 -5.24
C ILE A 17 -2.78 2.97 -5.90
N GLY A 18 -3.62 3.73 -5.20
CA GLY A 18 -4.96 4.03 -5.68
C GLY A 18 -5.89 2.81 -5.58
N PHE A 19 -6.94 2.79 -6.39
CA PHE A 19 -8.06 1.84 -6.24
C PHE A 19 -8.58 1.32 -7.59
N ALA A 20 -7.79 1.45 -8.66
CA ALA A 20 -8.22 1.13 -10.02
C ALA A 20 -7.36 0.04 -10.66
N GLU A 21 -6.05 0.12 -10.53
CA GLU A 21 -5.09 -0.80 -11.13
C GLU A 21 -3.93 -1.05 -10.15
N SER A 22 -3.20 -2.14 -10.37
CA SER A 22 -1.97 -2.44 -9.64
C SER A 22 -0.86 -1.45 -10.01
N MET A 23 -0.01 -1.11 -9.05
CA MET A 23 1.12 -0.20 -9.23
C MET A 23 2.43 -0.86 -8.82
N LEU A 24 3.52 -0.61 -9.54
CA LEU A 24 4.83 -1.15 -9.19
C LEU A 24 5.41 -0.45 -7.96
N GLY A 25 6.17 -1.18 -7.14
CA GLY A 25 6.83 -0.60 -5.96
C GLY A 25 7.75 0.57 -6.30
N ALA A 26 8.41 0.56 -7.46
CA ALA A 26 9.22 1.69 -7.93
C ALA A 26 8.38 2.96 -8.15
N GLU A 27 7.17 2.83 -8.69
CA GLU A 27 6.28 3.96 -8.92
C GLU A 27 5.70 4.49 -7.59
N ILE A 28 5.44 3.58 -6.63
CA ILE A 28 5.03 3.94 -5.26
C ILE A 28 6.16 4.70 -4.55
N LEU A 29 7.40 4.26 -4.72
CA LEU A 29 8.58 4.94 -4.18
C LEU A 29 8.70 6.38 -4.72
N ASP A 30 8.61 6.53 -6.05
CA ASP A 30 8.70 7.82 -6.73
C ASP A 30 7.57 8.78 -6.31
N SER A 31 6.34 8.27 -6.17
CA SER A 31 5.17 9.07 -5.82
C SER A 31 5.14 9.50 -4.35
N THR A 32 5.61 8.65 -3.44
CA THR A 32 5.59 8.93 -1.99
C THR A 32 6.78 9.77 -1.54
N ARG A 33 7.91 9.74 -2.28
CA ARG A 33 9.19 10.38 -1.91
C ARG A 33 9.69 9.98 -0.52
N MET A 34 9.34 8.78 -0.10
CA MET A 34 9.82 8.15 1.13
C MET A 34 11.14 7.41 0.85
N GLU A 35 11.91 7.11 1.88
CA GLU A 35 13.07 6.23 1.73
C GLU A 35 12.61 4.81 1.35
N PRO A 36 13.39 4.05 0.56
CA PRO A 36 13.01 2.70 0.12
C PRO A 36 12.65 1.77 1.27
N GLU A 37 13.40 1.84 2.37
CA GLU A 37 13.18 1.05 3.59
C GLU A 37 11.82 1.40 4.22
N ASP A 38 11.50 2.69 4.33
CA ASP A 38 10.21 3.14 4.88
C ASP A 38 9.02 2.70 4.00
N VAL A 39 9.18 2.71 2.67
CA VAL A 39 8.15 2.22 1.74
C VAL A 39 7.96 0.71 1.87
N GLY A 40 9.07 -0.04 1.90
CA GLY A 40 9.05 -1.50 2.09
C GLY A 40 8.38 -1.91 3.39
N ASP A 41 8.75 -1.28 4.51
CA ASP A 41 8.15 -1.54 5.82
C ASP A 41 6.66 -1.19 5.84
N THR A 42 6.28 -0.07 5.21
CA THR A 42 4.87 0.35 5.14
C THR A 42 4.04 -0.60 4.28
N LEU A 43 4.55 -1.03 3.12
CA LEU A 43 3.88 -1.99 2.25
C LEU A 43 3.71 -3.34 2.94
N ASN A 44 4.75 -3.86 3.58
CA ASN A 44 4.67 -5.12 4.33
C ASN A 44 3.70 -5.03 5.51
N GLY A 45 3.63 -3.88 6.20
CA GLY A 45 2.62 -3.64 7.23
C GLY A 45 1.19 -3.65 6.68
N LEU A 46 0.96 -3.03 5.52
CA LEU A 46 -0.34 -3.02 4.84
C LEU A 46 -0.75 -4.40 4.30
N ILE A 47 0.23 -5.19 3.83
CA ILE A 47 0.03 -6.59 3.41
C ILE A 47 -0.37 -7.45 4.62
N ALA A 48 0.37 -7.36 5.72
CA ALA A 48 0.06 -8.09 6.95
C ALA A 48 -1.33 -7.73 7.52
N ALA A 49 -1.78 -6.49 7.32
CA ALA A 49 -3.12 -6.04 7.70
C ALA A 49 -4.22 -6.49 6.71
N GLY A 50 -3.86 -7.02 5.54
CA GLY A 50 -4.77 -7.41 4.47
C GLY A 50 -5.33 -6.25 3.65
N PHE A 51 -4.77 -5.04 3.78
CA PHE A 51 -5.23 -3.85 3.06
C PHE A 51 -4.62 -3.72 1.66
N VAL A 52 -3.43 -4.28 1.45
CA VAL A 52 -2.71 -4.30 0.18
C VAL A 52 -2.36 -5.75 -0.14
N GLU A 53 -2.39 -6.11 -1.40
CA GLU A 53 -2.00 -7.42 -1.92
C GLU A 53 -0.97 -7.24 -3.05
N THR A 54 -0.21 -8.29 -3.32
CA THR A 54 0.82 -8.33 -4.37
C THR A 54 0.39 -9.20 -5.54
N ILE A 55 0.95 -8.91 -6.72
CA ILE A 55 0.71 -9.67 -7.95
C ILE A 55 2.07 -10.08 -8.55
N PRO A 56 2.44 -11.37 -8.54
CA PRO A 56 1.75 -12.49 -7.90
C PRO A 56 1.72 -12.37 -6.38
N TYR A 57 0.79 -13.10 -5.74
CA TYR A 57 0.63 -13.08 -4.29
C TYR A 57 1.88 -13.52 -3.54
N ALA A 58 2.24 -12.72 -2.55
CA ALA A 58 3.30 -12.96 -1.58
C ALA A 58 2.88 -12.42 -0.21
N GLU A 59 3.20 -13.15 0.86
CA GLU A 59 2.90 -12.74 2.24
C GLU A 59 3.79 -11.58 2.72
N GLN A 60 4.96 -11.42 2.11
CA GLN A 60 5.94 -10.38 2.38
C GLN A 60 6.77 -10.13 1.12
N VAL A 61 7.31 -8.92 1.00
CA VAL A 61 8.20 -8.54 -0.10
C VAL A 61 9.53 -8.05 0.46
N ASP A 62 10.64 -8.60 -0.04
CA ASP A 62 11.98 -8.15 0.31
C ASP A 62 12.28 -6.79 -0.33
N LEU A 63 13.13 -5.98 0.32
CA LEU A 63 13.47 -4.64 -0.17
C LEU A 63 14.07 -4.66 -1.58
N ALA A 64 14.81 -5.71 -1.94
CA ALA A 64 15.40 -5.88 -3.26
C ALA A 64 14.36 -6.19 -4.36
N GLU A 65 13.26 -6.85 -3.99
CA GLU A 65 12.19 -7.27 -4.91
C GLU A 65 11.06 -6.24 -5.01
N MET A 66 10.91 -5.40 -3.98
CA MET A 66 9.88 -4.38 -3.86
C MET A 66 9.74 -3.50 -5.11
N PRO A 67 10.82 -2.95 -5.71
CA PRO A 67 10.69 -2.07 -6.87
C PRO A 67 9.98 -2.70 -8.07
N SER A 68 10.15 -4.01 -8.28
CA SER A 68 9.57 -4.76 -9.41
C SER A 68 8.25 -5.48 -9.07
N THR A 69 7.83 -5.45 -7.81
CA THR A 69 6.60 -6.10 -7.36
C THR A 69 5.40 -5.18 -7.65
N ALA A 70 4.32 -5.76 -8.17
CA ALA A 70 3.06 -5.05 -8.35
C ALA A 70 2.21 -5.16 -7.08
N PHE A 71 1.63 -4.04 -6.65
CA PHE A 71 0.79 -3.92 -5.46
C PHE A 71 -0.58 -3.36 -5.83
N GLU A 72 -1.62 -3.87 -5.19
CA GLU A 72 -2.99 -3.37 -5.33
C GLU A 72 -3.68 -3.28 -3.97
N VAL A 73 -4.65 -2.36 -3.84
CA VAL A 73 -5.50 -2.30 -2.65
C VAL A 73 -6.49 -3.46 -2.68
N ASN A 74 -6.62 -4.17 -1.57
CA ASN A 74 -7.58 -5.26 -1.44
C ASN A 74 -9.02 -4.74 -1.66
N PRO A 75 -9.75 -5.28 -2.66
CA PRO A 75 -11.13 -4.89 -2.98
C PRO A 75 -12.09 -4.96 -1.78
N ALA A 76 -11.84 -5.86 -0.84
CA ALA A 76 -12.67 -6.04 0.36
C ALA A 76 -12.66 -4.83 1.32
N TYR A 77 -11.67 -3.94 1.20
CA TYR A 77 -11.47 -2.80 2.11
C TYR A 77 -11.53 -1.43 1.42
N VAL A 78 -11.85 -1.38 0.12
CA VAL A 78 -11.81 -0.14 -0.69
C VAL A 78 -12.66 0.98 -0.07
N HIS A 79 -13.87 0.68 0.38
CA HIS A 79 -14.77 1.70 0.94
C HIS A 79 -14.24 2.29 2.25
N GLU A 80 -13.76 1.44 3.15
CA GLU A 80 -13.18 1.82 4.43
C GLU A 80 -11.88 2.61 4.23
N LEU A 81 -10.98 2.17 3.34
CA LEU A 81 -9.72 2.83 3.05
C LEU A 81 -9.92 4.20 2.38
N ARG A 82 -10.87 4.31 1.44
CA ARG A 82 -11.27 5.61 0.86
C ARG A 82 -11.76 6.58 1.93
N THR A 83 -12.59 6.08 2.85
CA THR A 83 -13.10 6.89 3.97
C THR A 83 -11.98 7.32 4.90
N ALA A 84 -11.05 6.42 5.24
CA ALA A 84 -9.91 6.70 6.11
C ALA A 84 -8.97 7.76 5.51
N ILE A 85 -8.72 7.69 4.19
CA ILE A 85 -7.90 8.67 3.47
C ILE A 85 -8.59 10.05 3.40
N ALA A 86 -9.90 10.10 3.14
CA ALA A 86 -10.62 11.36 2.95
C ALA A 86 -10.78 12.19 4.24
N ARG A 87 -10.70 11.55 5.42
CA ARG A 87 -10.80 12.22 6.72
C ARG A 87 -9.51 12.90 7.18
N ARG A 88 -8.45 12.87 6.36
CA ARG A 88 -7.09 13.24 6.75
C ARG A 88 -6.54 14.35 5.86
#